data_AF-A0A967AE32-F1
#
_entry.id   AF-A0A967AE32-F1
#
_cell.length_a   1.000
_cell.length_b   1.000
_cell.length_c   1.000
_cell.angle_alpha   90.00
_cell.angle_beta   90.00
_cell.angle_gamma   90.00
#
_symmetry.space_group_name_H-M   'P 1'
#
loop_
_entity.id
_entity.type
_entity.pdbx_description
1 polymer ?
#
loop_
_entity_poly.entity_id
_entity_poly.type
_entity_poly.pdbx_seq_one_letter_code
_entity_poly.pdbx_strand_id
1 'polypeptide(L)'
;MNKILALLIGLCCFQLQSQNCPSIEAIMVDACGTEHLNEFVIISSGDNGFEINDLQFGFNSTNTNGATNSNINDGFTSCGLTEGNLSAFEGCNNLIALGPGDDVPENSYLILQTSNNPNTIYDLSDLCGNDACIYVVSNDCTRTIGAFTNKSTGSPGPRSNNLAINGTSCLDNATYNTQDLISSADGNYFIPPNTYGVENPDECVSPPIAPAEGNAPVFDEFEPICVDAN
;
A
#
# COMPACT_ATOMS: atom_id res chain seq x y z
N MET A 1 -31.60 1.97 -60.74
CA MET A 1 -30.30 2.24 -60.08
C MET A 1 -30.59 2.77 -58.69
N ASN A 2 -30.65 1.89 -57.69
CA ASN A 2 -30.95 2.25 -56.31
C ASN A 2 -29.64 2.64 -55.61
N LYS A 3 -29.53 3.90 -55.18
CA LYS A 3 -28.47 4.34 -54.26
C LYS A 3 -28.98 4.15 -52.84
N ILE A 4 -28.44 3.15 -52.15
CA ILE A 4 -28.60 3.00 -50.70
C ILE A 4 -27.53 3.88 -50.04
N LEU A 5 -27.98 4.90 -49.32
CA LEU A 5 -27.16 5.77 -48.49
C LEU A 5 -26.97 5.07 -47.14
N ALA A 6 -25.77 4.58 -46.86
CA ALA A 6 -25.42 4.02 -45.57
C ALA A 6 -25.08 5.17 -44.60
N LEU A 7 -25.91 5.31 -43.58
CA LEU A 7 -25.68 6.20 -42.44
C LEU A 7 -24.69 5.51 -41.49
N LEU A 8 -23.43 5.99 -41.44
CA LEU A 8 -22.48 5.59 -40.41
C LEU A 8 -22.94 6.19 -39.07
N ILE A 9 -23.50 5.36 -38.20
CA ILE A 9 -23.63 5.69 -36.78
C ILE A 9 -22.25 5.47 -36.19
N GLY A 10 -21.55 6.58 -35.92
CA GLY A 10 -20.31 6.59 -35.16
C GLY A 10 -20.58 6.06 -33.76
N LEU A 11 -20.32 4.77 -33.57
CA LEU A 11 -20.15 4.15 -32.28
C LEU A 11 -18.90 4.79 -31.67
N CYS A 12 -19.07 5.86 -30.92
CA CYS A 12 -18.04 6.34 -30.03
C CYS A 12 -17.87 5.19 -29.02
N CYS A 13 -16.86 4.35 -29.25
CA CYS A 13 -16.38 3.45 -28.23
C CYS A 13 -15.97 4.34 -27.05
N PHE A 14 -16.86 4.50 -26.07
CA PHE A 14 -16.43 4.65 -24.70
C PHE A 14 -15.56 3.43 -24.45
N GLN A 15 -14.25 3.60 -24.63
CA GLN A 15 -13.32 2.64 -24.11
C GLN A 15 -13.58 2.68 -22.62
N LEU A 16 -14.15 1.60 -22.06
CA LEU A 16 -13.87 1.28 -20.69
C LEU A 16 -12.34 1.13 -20.67
N GLN A 17 -11.63 2.20 -20.33
CA GLN A 17 -10.33 2.01 -19.74
C GLN A 17 -10.61 1.13 -18.52
N SER A 18 -9.96 -0.02 -18.48
CA SER A 18 -9.82 -0.77 -17.24
C SER A 18 -9.30 0.25 -16.23
N GLN A 19 -10.15 0.71 -15.32
CA GLN A 19 -9.65 1.53 -14.21
C GLN A 19 -8.78 0.59 -13.40
N ASN A 20 -7.46 0.72 -13.52
CA ASN A 20 -6.56 0.07 -12.59
C ASN A 20 -6.75 0.81 -11.27
N CYS A 21 -7.53 0.20 -10.39
CA CYS A 21 -7.74 0.67 -9.04
C CYS A 21 -6.45 0.51 -8.23
N PRO A 22 -6.31 1.28 -7.14
CA PRO A 22 -5.29 0.99 -6.15
C PRO A 22 -5.33 -0.47 -5.70
N SER A 23 -4.15 -1.08 -5.55
CA SER A 23 -3.98 -2.49 -5.22
C SER A 23 -2.91 -2.70 -4.16
N ILE A 24 -3.07 -3.74 -3.35
CA ILE A 24 -2.06 -4.17 -2.39
C ILE A 24 -0.97 -4.93 -3.15
N GLU A 25 0.24 -4.37 -3.17
CA GLU A 25 1.40 -4.97 -3.84
C GLU A 25 2.19 -5.88 -2.91
N ALA A 26 2.30 -5.49 -1.63
CA ALA A 26 2.94 -6.32 -0.61
C ALA A 26 2.45 -6.01 0.80
N ILE A 27 2.59 -6.99 1.68
CA ILE A 27 2.38 -6.87 3.12
C ILE A 27 3.65 -7.34 3.82
N MET A 28 4.25 -6.49 4.65
CA MET A 28 5.27 -6.89 5.62
C MET A 28 4.55 -7.45 6.85
N VAL A 29 4.57 -8.77 7.02
CA VAL A 29 3.72 -9.50 7.99
C VAL A 29 4.41 -9.71 9.33
N ASP A 30 5.71 -10.04 9.31
CA ASP A 30 6.47 -10.37 10.52
C ASP A 30 7.60 -9.37 10.64
N ALA A 31 7.27 -8.16 11.09
CA ALA A 31 8.20 -7.04 11.00
C ALA A 31 9.32 -7.12 12.05
N CYS A 32 10.50 -6.64 11.66
CA CYS A 32 11.63 -6.47 12.54
C CYS A 32 11.34 -5.59 13.76
N GLY A 33 12.04 -5.87 14.85
CA GLY A 33 12.04 -5.04 16.05
C GLY A 33 10.76 -5.22 16.84
N THR A 34 10.06 -4.13 17.19
CA THR A 34 8.72 -4.27 17.80
C THR A 34 7.69 -4.49 16.72
N GLU A 35 7.46 -5.76 16.35
CA GLU A 35 6.54 -6.24 15.31
C GLU A 35 5.35 -5.30 15.03
N HIS A 36 4.45 -5.15 16.01
CA HIS A 36 3.22 -4.38 15.87
C HIS A 36 3.38 -2.88 15.58
N LEU A 37 4.59 -2.34 15.69
CA LEU A 37 4.91 -0.95 15.36
C LEU A 37 5.50 -0.78 13.96
N ASN A 38 6.02 -1.85 13.36
CA ASN A 38 6.86 -1.78 12.15
C ASN A 38 6.29 -2.54 10.96
N GLU A 39 5.11 -3.15 11.06
CA GLU A 39 4.40 -3.71 9.92
C GLU A 39 3.88 -2.58 9.00
N PHE A 40 3.93 -2.82 7.69
CA PHE A 40 3.45 -1.89 6.68
C PHE A 40 2.92 -2.62 5.45
N VAL A 41 2.16 -1.88 4.64
CA VAL A 41 1.61 -2.34 3.37
C VAL A 41 2.15 -1.45 2.26
N ILE A 42 2.54 -2.04 1.14
CA ILE A 42 2.85 -1.28 -0.07
C ILE A 42 1.65 -1.37 -1.02
N ILE A 43 1.18 -0.20 -1.45
CA ILE A 43 -0.03 -0.02 -2.24
C ILE A 43 0.35 0.68 -3.55
N SER A 44 -0.09 0.14 -4.69
CA SER A 44 -0.09 0.86 -5.97
C SER A 44 -1.23 1.86 -5.99
N SER A 45 -0.99 3.07 -6.49
CA SER A 45 -2.03 4.10 -6.63
C SER A 45 -2.92 3.94 -7.87
N GLY A 46 -2.60 2.98 -8.73
CA GLY A 46 -3.31 2.75 -9.98
C GLY A 46 -3.26 3.96 -10.93
N ASP A 47 -4.15 3.97 -11.93
CA ASP A 47 -4.03 4.92 -13.04
C ASP A 47 -4.63 6.31 -12.74
N ASN A 48 -5.22 6.55 -11.55
CA ASN A 48 -5.90 7.81 -11.24
C ASN A 48 -5.45 8.47 -9.94
N GLY A 49 -4.60 7.82 -9.13
CA GLY A 49 -4.30 8.31 -7.79
C GLY A 49 -5.53 8.30 -6.88
N PHE A 50 -5.41 8.90 -5.69
CA PHE A 50 -6.51 9.09 -4.75
C PHE A 50 -6.14 10.07 -3.62
N GLU A 51 -7.14 10.70 -3.01
CA GLU A 51 -6.94 11.52 -1.81
C GLU A 51 -6.74 10.62 -0.57
N ILE A 52 -5.81 10.95 0.31
CA ILE A 52 -5.53 10.20 1.55
C ILE A 52 -6.79 10.09 2.43
N ASN A 53 -7.67 11.09 2.42
CA ASN A 53 -8.93 11.04 3.17
C ASN A 53 -9.89 9.94 2.69
N ASP A 54 -9.74 9.45 1.46
CA ASP A 54 -10.56 8.37 0.91
C ASP A 54 -9.91 6.98 1.10
N LEU A 55 -8.63 6.90 1.48
CA LEU A 55 -7.96 5.63 1.76
C LEU A 55 -8.59 4.94 2.97
N GLN A 56 -9.03 3.69 2.80
CA GLN A 56 -9.49 2.84 3.89
C GLN A 56 -8.73 1.52 3.88
N PHE A 57 -8.36 1.03 5.06
CA PHE A 57 -7.71 -0.26 5.20
C PHE A 57 -8.34 -1.08 6.34
N GLY A 58 -8.89 -2.23 5.98
CA GLY A 58 -9.40 -3.20 6.93
C GLY A 58 -8.38 -4.30 7.20
N PHE A 59 -8.06 -4.50 8.47
CA PHE A 59 -7.26 -5.64 8.90
C PHE A 59 -8.12 -6.88 9.04
N ASN A 60 -7.47 -8.04 9.09
CA ASN A 60 -8.17 -9.25 9.49
C ASN A 60 -8.84 -9.09 10.86
N SER A 61 -10.03 -9.65 11.05
CA SER A 61 -10.80 -9.49 12.29
C SER A 61 -10.06 -10.00 13.53
N THR A 62 -9.13 -10.95 13.39
CA THR A 62 -8.28 -11.41 14.52
C THR A 62 -7.28 -10.35 14.99
N ASN A 63 -7.01 -9.34 14.16
CA ASN A 63 -6.03 -8.28 14.39
C ASN A 63 -6.68 -6.94 14.79
N THR A 64 -7.99 -6.92 15.07
CA THR A 64 -8.75 -5.68 15.39
C THR A 64 -9.20 -5.57 16.85
N ASN A 65 -8.49 -6.23 17.77
CA ASN A 65 -8.89 -6.27 19.17
C ASN A 65 -8.54 -4.97 19.92
N GLY A 66 -9.55 -4.14 20.19
CA GLY A 66 -9.42 -2.91 20.99
C GLY A 66 -9.29 -1.65 20.13
N ALA A 67 -9.55 -0.48 20.74
CA ALA A 67 -9.70 0.79 20.03
C ALA A 67 -8.45 1.26 19.29
N THR A 68 -7.25 0.90 19.77
CA THR A 68 -5.98 1.27 19.14
C THR A 68 -5.54 0.29 18.04
N ASN A 69 -6.27 -0.81 17.87
CA ASN A 69 -5.97 -1.85 16.86
C ASN A 69 -7.06 -1.91 15.78
N SER A 70 -7.99 -0.95 15.78
CA SER A 70 -9.07 -0.83 14.80
C SER A 70 -8.54 -0.76 13.36
N ASN A 71 -9.45 -0.96 12.41
CA ASN A 71 -9.25 -0.64 11.00
C ASN A 71 -8.95 0.86 10.82
N ILE A 72 -8.46 1.21 9.62
CA ILE A 72 -8.04 2.56 9.27
C ILE A 72 -9.11 3.22 8.41
N ASN A 73 -9.60 4.37 8.87
CA ASN A 73 -10.49 5.28 8.16
C ASN A 73 -11.79 4.62 7.61
N ASP A 74 -12.27 3.54 8.23
CA ASP A 74 -13.45 2.77 7.79
C ASP A 74 -14.74 3.10 8.57
N GLY A 75 -14.73 4.15 9.40
CA GLY A 75 -15.89 4.63 10.14
C GLY A 75 -15.57 5.32 11.46
N PHE A 76 -16.60 5.53 12.29
CA PHE A 76 -16.52 6.36 13.51
C PHE A 76 -15.61 5.82 14.63
N THR A 77 -15.30 4.52 14.64
CA THR A 77 -14.44 3.87 15.65
C THR A 77 -13.11 3.40 15.06
N SER A 78 -12.81 3.85 13.84
CA SER A 78 -11.57 3.55 13.12
C SER A 78 -10.43 4.43 13.61
N CYS A 79 -9.21 3.97 13.39
CA CYS A 79 -8.05 4.82 13.51
C CYS A 79 -7.98 5.75 12.30
N GLY A 80 -7.64 7.01 12.54
CA GLY A 80 -7.44 7.98 11.46
C GLY A 80 -6.13 7.73 10.70
N LEU A 81 -5.85 8.61 9.75
CA LEU A 81 -4.56 8.71 9.09
C LEU A 81 -3.81 9.94 9.64
N THR A 82 -2.50 9.88 9.61
CA THR A 82 -1.59 10.97 9.99
C THR A 82 -0.40 10.98 9.03
N GLU A 83 0.38 12.06 9.07
CA GLU A 83 1.56 12.22 8.23
C GLU A 83 2.53 11.03 8.39
N GLY A 84 3.02 10.51 7.27
CA GLY A 84 3.97 9.40 7.26
C GLY A 84 5.28 9.68 7.98
N ASN A 85 5.81 8.69 8.71
CA ASN A 85 7.09 8.79 9.38
C ASN A 85 8.22 8.29 8.47
N LEU A 86 8.91 9.23 7.81
CA LEU A 86 10.01 8.91 6.88
C LEU A 86 11.27 8.35 7.57
N SER A 87 11.45 8.60 8.88
CA SER A 87 12.62 8.07 9.61
C SER A 87 12.57 6.57 9.83
N ALA A 88 11.43 5.92 9.52
CA ALA A 88 11.28 4.48 9.52
C ALA A 88 11.91 3.81 8.29
N PHE A 89 12.43 4.58 7.34
CA PHE A 89 12.89 4.08 6.05
C PHE A 89 14.25 4.68 5.64
N GLU A 90 15.04 3.89 4.94
CA GLU A 90 16.28 4.30 4.29
C GLU A 90 16.40 3.68 2.89
N GLY A 91 17.51 3.90 2.19
CA GLY A 91 17.74 3.36 0.84
C GLY A 91 17.04 4.12 -0.29
N CYS A 92 16.09 5.00 0.06
CA CYS A 92 15.31 5.81 -0.87
C CYS A 92 15.51 7.30 -0.64
N ASN A 93 15.89 8.05 -1.68
CA ASN A 93 16.03 9.51 -1.59
C ASN A 93 14.75 10.28 -1.98
N ASN A 94 13.76 9.59 -2.55
CA ASN A 94 12.54 10.19 -3.11
C ASN A 94 11.29 9.80 -2.27
N LEU A 95 11.42 9.83 -0.95
CA LEU A 95 10.33 9.57 -0.01
C LEU A 95 9.60 10.87 0.35
N ILE A 96 8.27 10.83 0.32
CA ILE A 96 7.41 11.97 0.65
C ILE A 96 6.38 11.54 1.68
N ALA A 97 6.28 12.31 2.76
CA ALA A 97 5.25 12.10 3.76
C ALA A 97 3.95 12.74 3.28
N LEU A 98 2.86 11.97 3.32
CA LEU A 98 1.51 12.45 3.08
C LEU A 98 0.69 12.28 4.35
N GLY A 99 -0.26 13.19 4.56
CA GLY A 99 -1.25 13.16 5.63
C GLY A 99 -2.68 13.41 5.11
N PRO A 100 -3.66 13.52 6.02
CA PRO A 100 -5.05 13.78 5.66
C PRO A 100 -5.22 15.06 4.83
N GLY A 101 -5.84 14.94 3.66
CA GLY A 101 -6.08 16.03 2.72
C GLY A 101 -5.12 16.07 1.53
N ASP A 102 -4.02 15.31 1.59
CA ASP A 102 -3.06 15.23 0.49
C ASP A 102 -3.52 14.22 -0.58
N ASP A 103 -3.07 14.42 -1.81
CA ASP A 103 -3.28 13.51 -2.93
C ASP A 103 -2.09 12.56 -3.15
N VAL A 104 -2.40 11.28 -3.37
CA VAL A 104 -1.46 10.30 -3.91
C VAL A 104 -1.53 10.35 -5.44
N PRO A 105 -0.44 10.67 -6.15
CA PRO A 105 -0.44 10.71 -7.61
C PRO A 105 -0.66 9.34 -8.25
N GLU A 106 -1.19 9.32 -9.46
CA GLU A 106 -1.28 8.11 -10.29
C GLU A 106 0.09 7.44 -10.52
N ASN A 107 0.08 6.13 -10.77
CA ASN A 107 1.26 5.32 -11.11
C ASN A 107 2.41 5.44 -10.10
N SER A 108 2.08 5.52 -8.81
CA SER A 108 3.04 5.63 -7.72
C SER A 108 2.80 4.57 -6.64
N TYR A 109 3.75 4.43 -5.73
CA TYR A 109 3.58 3.61 -4.53
C TYR A 109 3.30 4.45 -3.30
N LEU A 110 2.36 3.97 -2.49
CA LEU A 110 2.10 4.43 -1.14
C LEU A 110 2.49 3.33 -0.15
N ILE A 111 3.33 3.68 0.82
CA ILE A 111 3.58 2.86 2.00
C ILE A 111 2.61 3.30 3.10
N LEU A 112 1.73 2.39 3.52
CA LEU A 112 0.86 2.56 4.65
C LEU A 112 1.51 1.93 5.89
N GLN A 113 2.03 2.76 6.78
CA GLN A 113 2.53 2.33 8.09
C GLN A 113 1.34 1.99 8.98
N THR A 114 1.32 0.77 9.52
CA THR A 114 0.16 0.29 10.29
C THR A 114 0.10 0.85 11.71
N SER A 115 1.12 1.56 12.17
CA SER A 115 1.21 2.21 13.48
C SER A 115 1.95 3.54 13.35
N ASN A 116 1.64 4.53 14.20
CA ASN A 116 2.25 5.87 14.16
C ASN A 116 3.64 6.01 14.82
N ASN A 117 4.16 4.94 15.44
CA ASN A 117 5.40 4.99 16.21
C ASN A 117 6.35 3.84 15.85
N PRO A 118 6.75 3.73 14.56
CA PRO A 118 7.75 2.75 14.16
C PRO A 118 9.05 3.00 14.91
N ASN A 119 9.75 1.92 15.25
CA ASN A 119 10.99 1.95 16.01
C ASN A 119 12.14 1.16 15.37
N THR A 120 11.94 0.70 14.14
CA THR A 120 12.95 0.05 13.30
C THR A 120 13.03 0.79 11.97
N ILE A 121 14.24 0.88 11.42
CA ILE A 121 14.49 1.43 10.08
C ILE A 121 14.46 0.26 9.08
N TYR A 122 13.72 0.43 8.00
CA TYR A 122 13.63 -0.51 6.89
C TYR A 122 14.37 0.01 5.65
N ASP A 123 15.17 -0.84 5.03
CA ASP A 123 15.79 -0.53 3.74
C ASP A 123 14.78 -0.72 2.59
N LEU A 124 14.51 0.37 1.86
CA LEU A 124 13.63 0.42 0.71
C LEU A 124 14.40 0.45 -0.63
N SER A 125 15.71 0.19 -0.63
CA SER A 125 16.55 0.28 -1.84
C SER A 125 15.98 -0.50 -3.04
N ASP A 126 15.38 -1.67 -2.80
CA ASP A 126 14.78 -2.50 -3.85
C ASP A 126 13.46 -1.95 -4.40
N LEU A 127 12.76 -1.14 -3.60
CA LEU A 127 11.55 -0.42 -4.02
C LEU A 127 11.90 0.83 -4.85
N CYS A 128 13.05 1.45 -4.56
CA CYS A 128 13.53 2.67 -5.20
C CYS A 128 14.20 2.42 -6.56
N GLY A 129 13.39 2.20 -7.60
CA GLY A 129 13.85 2.21 -8.98
C GLY A 129 13.32 3.39 -9.81
N ASN A 130 14.08 3.79 -10.84
CA ASN A 130 13.70 4.75 -11.88
C ASN A 130 13.32 6.16 -11.41
N ASP A 131 13.88 6.64 -10.29
CA ASP A 131 13.59 7.95 -9.69
C ASP A 131 12.09 8.17 -9.33
N ALA A 132 11.29 7.11 -9.32
CA ALA A 132 9.87 7.18 -8.95
C ALA A 132 9.71 7.60 -7.49
N CYS A 133 8.77 8.49 -7.21
CA CYS A 133 8.46 8.95 -5.87
C CYS A 133 7.66 7.88 -5.11
N ILE A 134 8.02 7.67 -3.85
CA ILE A 134 7.32 6.76 -2.95
C ILE A 134 6.73 7.60 -1.83
N TYR A 135 5.42 7.49 -1.67
CA TYR A 135 4.66 8.23 -0.69
C TYR A 135 4.52 7.39 0.57
N VAL A 136 4.42 8.05 1.73
CA VAL A 136 4.29 7.38 3.03
C VAL A 136 3.18 8.03 3.81
N VAL A 137 2.26 7.23 4.34
CA VAL A 137 1.22 7.66 5.28
C VAL A 137 1.21 6.74 6.49
N SER A 138 0.79 7.27 7.63
CA SER A 138 0.71 6.51 8.88
C SER A 138 -0.73 6.33 9.36
N ASN A 139 -1.01 5.17 9.93
CA ASN A 139 -2.11 4.99 10.85
C ASN A 139 -1.92 5.90 12.07
N ASP A 140 -2.93 6.66 12.49
CA ASP A 140 -2.83 7.58 13.64
C ASP A 140 -2.81 6.85 15.00
N CYS A 141 -3.29 5.61 15.07
CA CYS A 141 -3.20 4.82 16.29
C CYS A 141 -1.81 4.21 16.48
N THR A 142 -1.31 4.23 17.72
CA THR A 142 -0.24 3.33 18.13
C THR A 142 -0.82 1.95 18.41
N ARG A 143 -0.52 0.97 17.56
CA ARG A 143 -0.99 -0.40 17.77
C ARG A 143 -0.35 -1.02 19.02
N THR A 144 -1.01 -2.04 19.56
CA THR A 144 -0.52 -2.84 20.71
C THR A 144 -0.45 -4.34 20.40
N ILE A 145 -0.92 -4.76 19.23
CA ILE A 145 -0.83 -6.11 18.68
C ILE A 145 -0.53 -6.00 17.18
N GLY A 146 0.05 -7.06 16.60
CA GLY A 146 0.35 -7.11 15.16
C GLY A 146 -0.86 -6.70 14.31
N ALA A 147 -0.61 -5.85 13.31
CA ALA A 147 -1.50 -5.60 12.19
C ALA A 147 -1.77 -6.88 11.42
N PHE A 148 -0.77 -7.75 11.31
CA PHE A 148 -0.84 -9.03 10.66
C PHE A 148 -0.52 -10.16 11.65
N THR A 149 -1.00 -11.36 11.35
CA THR A 149 -0.68 -12.56 12.13
C THR A 149 0.55 -13.24 11.53
N ASN A 150 1.59 -13.40 12.34
CA ASN A 150 2.81 -14.14 12.01
C ASN A 150 2.59 -15.62 11.64
N LYS A 151 3.69 -16.28 11.26
CA LYS A 151 3.71 -17.72 11.04
C LYS A 151 3.17 -18.44 12.27
N SER A 152 2.07 -19.17 12.08
CA SER A 152 1.41 -19.88 13.16
C SER A 152 1.00 -21.27 12.75
N THR A 153 1.46 -22.26 13.51
CA THR A 153 1.03 -23.66 13.42
C THR A 153 -0.07 -23.98 14.44
N GLY A 154 -0.26 -23.14 15.46
CA GLY A 154 -1.25 -23.32 16.52
C GLY A 154 -2.64 -22.78 16.19
N SER A 155 -2.72 -21.76 15.33
CA SER A 155 -3.98 -21.23 14.79
C SER A 155 -3.88 -20.92 13.29
N PRO A 156 -3.56 -21.94 12.46
CA PRO A 156 -3.32 -21.76 11.04
C PRO A 156 -4.60 -21.32 10.32
N GLY A 157 -4.45 -20.53 9.27
CA GLY A 157 -5.54 -20.21 8.36
C GLY A 157 -5.36 -18.92 7.58
N PRO A 158 -6.36 -18.57 6.75
CA PRO A 158 -6.31 -17.36 5.95
C PRO A 158 -6.44 -16.11 6.82
N ARG A 159 -5.76 -15.05 6.41
CA ARG A 159 -5.87 -13.68 6.92
C ARG A 159 -6.13 -12.77 5.73
N SER A 160 -7.36 -12.29 5.64
CA SER A 160 -7.81 -11.36 4.62
C SER A 160 -7.72 -9.94 5.15
N ASN A 161 -7.15 -9.05 4.35
CA ASN A 161 -7.10 -7.60 4.55
C ASN A 161 -7.67 -6.93 3.31
N ASN A 162 -8.34 -5.81 3.49
CA ASN A 162 -9.09 -5.13 2.45
C ASN A 162 -8.65 -3.68 2.29
N LEU A 163 -8.39 -3.29 1.05
CA LEU A 163 -8.13 -1.92 0.63
C LEU A 163 -9.39 -1.39 -0.05
N ALA A 164 -9.78 -0.16 0.28
CA ALA A 164 -10.87 0.53 -0.39
C ALA A 164 -10.56 2.01 -0.56
N ILE A 165 -11.05 2.60 -1.64
CA ILE A 165 -11.07 4.06 -1.83
C ILE A 165 -12.51 4.53 -1.72
N ASN A 166 -12.82 5.24 -0.64
CA ASN A 166 -14.14 5.78 -0.38
C ASN A 166 -14.60 6.69 -1.53
N GLY A 167 -15.91 6.73 -1.78
CA GLY A 167 -16.47 7.48 -2.92
C GLY A 167 -16.25 6.84 -4.30
N THR A 168 -15.55 5.70 -4.39
CA THR A 168 -15.31 4.97 -5.64
C THR A 168 -15.81 3.52 -5.58
N SER A 169 -15.67 2.78 -6.69
CA SER A 169 -15.86 1.32 -6.72
C SER A 169 -14.57 0.53 -6.51
N CYS A 170 -13.45 1.20 -6.22
CA CYS A 170 -12.15 0.55 -6.05
C CYS A 170 -12.08 -0.19 -4.72
N LEU A 171 -11.96 -1.51 -4.83
CA LEU A 171 -11.84 -2.46 -3.74
C LEU A 171 -10.79 -3.50 -4.13
N ASP A 172 -9.85 -3.75 -3.22
CA ASP A 172 -8.89 -4.83 -3.35
C ASP A 172 -8.81 -5.66 -2.07
N ASN A 173 -8.42 -6.91 -2.19
CA ASN A 173 -8.32 -7.82 -1.06
C ASN A 173 -7.10 -8.73 -1.19
N ALA A 174 -6.19 -8.62 -0.22
CA ALA A 174 -5.05 -9.50 -0.07
C ALA A 174 -5.36 -10.56 1.01
N THR A 175 -5.30 -11.83 0.63
CA THR A 175 -5.42 -12.96 1.58
C THR A 175 -4.16 -13.79 1.57
N TYR A 176 -3.51 -13.90 2.72
CA TYR A 176 -2.37 -14.80 2.92
C TYR A 176 -2.72 -15.88 3.95
N ASN A 177 -2.05 -17.03 3.92
CA ASN A 177 -2.19 -18.06 4.95
C ASN A 177 -1.01 -18.03 5.90
N THR A 178 -1.28 -18.02 7.20
CA THR A 178 -0.23 -17.96 8.23
C THR A 178 0.70 -19.19 8.22
N GLN A 179 0.26 -20.31 7.67
CA GLN A 179 1.07 -21.54 7.57
C GLN A 179 2.06 -21.52 6.39
N ASP A 180 1.81 -20.67 5.40
CA ASP A 180 2.57 -20.60 4.15
C ASP A 180 3.72 -19.57 4.26
N LEU A 181 3.71 -18.70 5.28
CA LEU A 181 4.85 -17.85 5.64
C LEU A 181 6.10 -18.73 5.85
N ILE A 182 7.26 -18.25 5.41
CA ILE A 182 8.45 -19.11 5.24
C ILE A 182 9.15 -19.37 6.57
N SER A 183 9.36 -18.32 7.36
CA SER A 183 10.17 -18.35 8.57
C SER A 183 9.33 -18.12 9.83
N SER A 184 9.85 -18.51 10.99
CA SER A 184 9.34 -18.06 12.30
C SER A 184 10.21 -16.94 12.89
N ALA A 185 11.12 -16.38 12.09
CA ALA A 185 11.91 -15.20 12.39
C ALA A 185 11.37 -14.01 11.59
N ASP A 186 11.78 -12.81 11.98
CA ASP A 186 11.36 -11.55 11.38
C ASP A 186 11.70 -11.49 9.88
N GLY A 187 11.01 -10.62 9.16
CA GLY A 187 11.16 -10.36 7.74
C GLY A 187 10.20 -11.14 6.84
N ASN A 188 9.21 -11.86 7.38
CA ASN A 188 8.22 -12.52 6.52
C ASN A 188 7.34 -11.47 5.81
N TYR A 189 7.18 -11.67 4.51
CA TYR A 189 6.27 -10.86 3.70
C TYR A 189 5.36 -11.72 2.82
N PHE A 190 4.31 -11.08 2.33
CA PHE A 190 3.38 -11.63 1.36
C PHE A 190 3.22 -10.67 0.19
N ILE A 191 3.37 -11.19 -1.03
CA ILE A 191 3.10 -10.49 -2.29
C ILE A 191 1.91 -11.23 -2.94
N PRO A 192 0.74 -10.57 -3.10
CA PRO A 192 -0.41 -11.17 -3.76
C PRO A 192 -0.08 -11.68 -5.17
N PRO A 193 -0.76 -12.74 -5.64
CA PRO A 193 -1.81 -13.48 -4.94
C PRO A 193 -1.29 -14.65 -4.07
N ASN A 194 -0.05 -15.11 -4.23
CA ASN A 194 0.43 -16.32 -3.52
C ASN A 194 1.94 -16.38 -3.26
N THR A 195 2.65 -15.27 -3.36
CA THR A 195 4.09 -15.24 -3.15
C THR A 195 4.39 -14.94 -1.69
N TYR A 196 5.18 -15.81 -1.08
CA TYR A 196 5.65 -15.67 0.29
C TYR A 196 7.16 -15.57 0.26
N GLY A 197 7.73 -14.79 1.16
CA GLY A 197 9.17 -14.66 1.24
C GLY A 197 9.66 -14.25 2.60
N VAL A 198 10.98 -14.29 2.72
CA VAL A 198 11.77 -13.72 3.82
C VAL A 198 13.07 -13.27 3.17
N GLU A 199 13.29 -11.96 3.10
CA GLU A 199 14.58 -11.44 2.66
C GLU A 199 15.48 -11.32 3.87
N ASN A 200 16.67 -11.92 3.77
CA ASN A 200 17.71 -11.96 4.81
C ASN A 200 17.17 -11.82 6.23
N PRO A 201 16.78 -12.94 6.88
CA PRO A 201 16.14 -12.91 8.19
C PRO A 201 16.87 -11.95 9.14
N ASP A 202 16.12 -11.03 9.75
CA ASP A 202 16.60 -9.99 10.67
C ASP A 202 17.36 -8.78 10.04
N GLU A 203 17.44 -8.63 8.72
CA GLU A 203 18.09 -7.46 8.05
C GLU A 203 17.12 -6.29 7.74
N CYS A 204 15.83 -6.44 8.04
CA CYS A 204 14.83 -5.37 7.96
C CYS A 204 14.79 -4.69 6.58
N VAL A 205 14.68 -5.51 5.54
CA VAL A 205 14.53 -5.07 4.15
C VAL A 205 13.05 -5.14 3.76
N SER A 206 12.60 -4.22 2.90
CA SER A 206 11.24 -4.23 2.37
C SER A 206 10.97 -5.46 1.48
N PRO A 207 9.69 -5.85 1.27
CA PRO A 207 9.36 -6.86 0.28
C PRO A 207 9.89 -6.47 -1.12
N PRO A 208 10.49 -7.41 -1.89
CA PRO A 208 11.03 -7.15 -3.20
C PRO A 208 9.90 -7.06 -4.24
N ILE A 209 9.29 -5.89 -4.34
CA ILE A 209 8.35 -5.59 -5.43
C ILE A 209 9.09 -4.88 -6.55
N ALA A 210 8.61 -5.06 -7.79
CA ALA A 210 9.16 -4.33 -8.90
C ALA A 210 9.02 -2.82 -8.63
N PRO A 211 9.99 -1.98 -9.01
CA PRO A 211 9.84 -0.54 -8.91
C PRO A 211 8.57 -0.09 -9.64
N ALA A 212 7.91 0.95 -9.12
CA ALA A 212 6.75 1.52 -9.80
C ALA A 212 7.17 1.87 -11.24
N GLU A 213 6.33 1.54 -12.21
CA GLU A 213 6.49 2.04 -13.58
C GLU A 213 6.15 3.54 -13.56
N GLY A 214 7.06 4.34 -13.01
CA GLY A 214 6.93 5.77 -12.98
C GLY A 214 6.90 6.28 -14.42
N ASN A 215 5.90 7.10 -14.74
CA ASN A 215 6.12 8.10 -15.75
C ASN A 215 7.22 9.01 -15.20
N ALA A 216 8.43 8.92 -15.76
CA ALA A 216 9.46 9.91 -15.44
C ALA A 216 8.83 11.29 -15.58
N PRO A 217 8.95 12.19 -14.57
CA PRO A 217 8.33 13.49 -14.65
C PRO A 217 8.76 14.17 -15.95
N VAL A 218 7.80 14.72 -16.69
CA VAL A 218 8.08 15.49 -17.89
C VAL A 218 8.80 16.76 -17.43
N PHE A 219 10.11 16.79 -17.60
CA PHE A 219 10.97 17.90 -17.21
C PHE A 219 10.45 19.25 -17.76
N ASP A 220 9.95 20.11 -16.88
CA ASP A 220 10.11 21.57 -17.00
C ASP A 220 11.15 21.96 -15.95
N GLU A 221 12.23 22.60 -16.39
CA GLU A 221 13.60 22.41 -15.89
C GLU A 221 13.94 23.06 -14.52
N PHE A 222 12.97 23.31 -13.61
CA PHE A 222 13.25 24.13 -12.41
C PHE A 222 12.56 23.77 -11.07
N GLU A 223 11.84 22.65 -10.91
CA GLU A 223 11.23 22.27 -9.60
C GLU A 223 11.48 20.79 -9.21
N PRO A 224 11.37 20.42 -7.91
CA PRO A 224 11.95 19.17 -7.42
C PRO A 224 11.36 17.91 -8.07
N ILE A 225 12.19 16.85 -8.04
CA ILE A 225 12.01 15.53 -8.67
C ILE A 225 10.69 14.85 -8.28
N CYS A 226 10.06 15.32 -7.21
CA CYS A 226 8.73 14.93 -6.80
C CYS A 226 7.87 16.18 -6.62
N VAL A 227 6.66 16.16 -7.17
CA VAL A 227 5.66 17.18 -6.87
C VAL A 227 5.16 16.95 -5.44
N ASP A 228 5.30 17.96 -4.59
CA ASP A 228 4.62 17.99 -3.30
C ASP A 228 3.11 17.88 -3.53
N ALA A 229 2.41 17.08 -2.72
CA ALA A 229 0.95 17.01 -2.75
C ALA A 229 0.38 18.41 -2.40
N ASN A 230 -0.63 18.86 -3.14
CA ASN A 230 -1.29 20.16 -2.95
C ASN A 230 -2.61 20.01 -2.22
#